data_AF-A0A2S2BV29-F1
#
_entry.id   AF-A0A2S2BV29-F1
#
_cell.length_a   1.000
_cell.length_b   1.000
_cell.length_c   1.000
_cell.angle_alpha   90.00
_cell.angle_beta   90.00
_cell.angle_gamma   90.00
#
_symmetry.space_group_name_H-M   'P 1'
#
loop_
_entity.id
_entity.type
_entity.pdbx_description
1 polymer ?
#
loop_
_entity_poly.entity_id
_entity_poly.type
_entity_poly.pdbx_seq_one_letter_code
_entity_poly.pdbx_strand_id
1 'polypeptide(L)'
;MSSSEFPVTPAGRDDDAFDAADAGAEDNGVPVLRDPVMVAAFEGWNDAGDAASGAVEHLELTWDAQPLAELDSEEYYDYQVNRPTVRQVDGVTREIVWPATRLSVCSPPGSERDVVLLRGIEPNMRWRSFCEDLLELIDQLEISTVVILGALLADTPHTRPVPVTGSAYSSEAAERFKLEQTRYEGPTGITGVLQDACVRAGVPAVSFWAAVPHYVSQPPNPKATIALLQRVEDVLDIEVPLGELPSQADDWQEAVTEMTADDEEIGDYVRSLEERGDAETDISEAISKIDGDALAAEFERYLRRRGPGSFGL
;
A
#
# COMPACT_ATOMS: atom_id res chain seq x y z
N MET A 1 0.07 -62.81 -44.98
CA MET A 1 0.14 -64.12 -44.29
C MET A 1 1.57 -64.36 -43.89
N SER A 2 1.83 -64.35 -42.59
CA SER A 2 2.78 -65.19 -41.84
C SER A 2 3.35 -64.36 -40.69
N SER A 3 2.84 -64.69 -39.52
CA SER A 3 3.25 -64.25 -38.20
C SER A 3 4.64 -64.80 -37.85
N SER A 4 5.41 -64.05 -37.08
CA SER A 4 6.38 -64.64 -36.15
C SER A 4 6.59 -63.70 -34.96
N GLU A 5 6.10 -64.12 -33.80
CA GLU A 5 6.35 -63.51 -32.49
C GLU A 5 7.71 -64.01 -31.92
N PHE A 6 8.53 -63.04 -31.47
CA PHE A 6 9.32 -62.90 -30.22
C PHE A 6 10.09 -64.10 -29.61
N PRO A 7 11.29 -63.89 -29.02
CA PRO A 7 11.38 -63.24 -27.68
C PRO A 7 12.64 -62.38 -27.39
N VAL A 8 12.60 -61.64 -26.27
CA VAL A 8 13.59 -61.57 -25.15
C VAL A 8 13.62 -60.17 -24.48
N THR A 9 13.04 -60.13 -23.28
CA THR A 9 13.40 -59.48 -21.98
C THR A 9 13.86 -58.00 -21.89
N PRO A 10 13.37 -57.22 -20.90
CA PRO A 10 13.59 -55.77 -20.81
C PRO A 10 14.85 -55.38 -20.01
N ALA A 11 15.52 -54.32 -20.44
CA ALA A 11 16.44 -53.49 -19.65
C ALA A 11 15.81 -52.08 -19.68
N GLY A 12 15.50 -51.42 -18.58
CA GLY A 12 16.34 -51.03 -17.46
C GLY A 12 15.83 -49.63 -17.12
N ARG A 13 15.16 -49.51 -15.98
CA ARG A 13 14.49 -48.31 -15.50
C ARG A 13 15.50 -47.62 -14.59
N ASP A 14 16.02 -46.47 -15.03
CA ASP A 14 16.85 -45.62 -14.17
C ASP A 14 15.91 -44.82 -13.27
N ASP A 15 15.67 -45.39 -12.09
CA ASP A 15 15.05 -44.75 -10.95
C ASP A 15 16.15 -43.96 -10.21
N ASP A 16 16.36 -42.68 -10.57
CA ASP A 16 17.12 -41.75 -9.73
C ASP A 16 16.20 -41.22 -8.63
N ALA A 17 16.26 -41.92 -7.50
CA ALA A 17 15.67 -41.53 -6.24
C ALA A 17 16.35 -40.25 -5.71
N PHE A 18 15.58 -39.16 -5.60
CA PHE A 18 15.93 -38.04 -4.73
C PHE A 18 15.73 -38.48 -3.28
N ASP A 19 16.82 -38.47 -2.53
CA ASP A 19 16.96 -38.83 -1.13
C ASP A 19 16.21 -37.81 -0.26
N ALA A 20 14.96 -38.14 0.08
CA ALA A 20 14.16 -37.39 1.06
C ALA A 20 14.42 -37.99 2.45
N ALA A 21 15.46 -37.49 3.12
CA ALA A 21 15.72 -37.79 4.52
C ALA A 21 15.69 -36.49 5.34
N ASP A 22 14.79 -36.50 6.33
CA ASP A 22 14.61 -35.56 7.43
C ASP A 22 13.71 -34.33 7.19
N ALA A 23 12.45 -34.57 6.84
CA ALA A 23 11.35 -33.63 7.07
C ALA A 23 10.69 -33.96 8.43
N GLY A 24 11.22 -33.36 9.48
CA GLY A 24 10.60 -33.37 10.80
C GLY A 24 9.44 -32.36 10.87
N ALA A 25 8.28 -32.84 11.30
CA ALA A 25 7.07 -32.13 11.73
C ALA A 25 6.31 -31.33 10.65
N GLU A 26 5.06 -31.76 10.40
CA GLU A 26 4.06 -31.06 9.60
C GLU A 26 3.72 -29.70 10.24
N ASP A 27 4.20 -28.62 9.60
CA ASP A 27 3.86 -27.23 9.88
C ASP A 27 2.93 -26.74 8.75
N ASN A 28 1.90 -25.95 9.06
CA ASN A 28 0.78 -25.63 8.16
C ASN A 28 1.14 -24.76 6.92
N GLY A 29 2.41 -24.69 6.51
CA GLY A 29 2.85 -23.93 5.33
C GLY A 29 2.79 -22.40 5.49
N VAL A 30 2.34 -21.89 6.64
CA VAL A 30 2.31 -20.46 6.96
C VAL A 30 3.68 -20.07 7.55
N PRO A 31 4.39 -19.10 6.97
CA PRO A 31 5.70 -18.70 7.48
C PRO A 31 5.58 -17.99 8.83
N VAL A 32 6.56 -18.22 9.71
CA VAL A 32 6.71 -17.45 10.95
C VAL A 32 7.39 -16.12 10.62
N LEU A 33 6.71 -15.01 10.91
CA LEU A 33 7.17 -13.65 10.61
C LEU A 33 7.61 -12.91 11.89
N ARG A 34 8.44 -11.87 11.73
CA ARG A 34 8.98 -11.04 12.81
C ARG A 34 8.26 -9.71 12.83
N ASP A 35 7.48 -9.45 13.89
CA ASP A 35 6.69 -8.22 14.09
C ASP A 35 6.09 -7.67 12.77
N PRO A 36 5.29 -8.47 12.06
CA PRO A 36 4.95 -8.16 10.68
C PRO A 36 3.93 -7.04 10.57
N VAL A 37 4.14 -6.15 9.59
CA VAL A 37 3.19 -5.10 9.22
C VAL A 37 2.61 -5.40 7.85
N MET A 38 1.31 -5.24 7.69
CA MET A 38 0.66 -5.35 6.39
C MET A 38 0.53 -3.98 5.73
N VAL A 39 0.90 -3.85 4.45
CA VAL A 39 0.59 -2.69 3.59
C VAL A 39 -0.34 -3.15 2.48
N ALA A 40 -1.54 -2.57 2.42
CA ALA A 40 -2.62 -2.99 1.54
C ALA A 40 -3.03 -1.88 0.57
N ALA A 41 -3.19 -2.21 -0.71
CA ALA A 41 -3.78 -1.32 -1.71
C ALA A 41 -4.78 -2.08 -2.59
N PHE A 42 -5.85 -1.39 -2.99
CA PHE A 42 -6.88 -1.93 -3.87
C PHE A 42 -7.03 -1.05 -5.11
N GLU A 43 -6.84 -1.64 -6.28
CA GLU A 43 -7.10 -0.99 -7.58
C GLU A 43 -8.59 -0.65 -7.73
N GLY A 44 -8.88 0.29 -8.64
CA GLY A 44 -10.25 0.68 -8.98
C GLY A 44 -10.67 1.98 -8.32
N TRP A 45 -11.84 2.01 -7.67
CA TRP A 45 -12.44 3.25 -7.18
C TRP A 45 -11.58 3.96 -6.11
N ASN A 46 -10.78 3.20 -5.38
CA ASN A 46 -9.95 3.69 -4.27
C ASN A 46 -8.54 4.15 -4.69
N ASP A 47 -8.23 4.17 -5.99
CA ASP A 47 -6.85 4.30 -6.48
C ASP A 47 -6.69 5.26 -7.65
N ALA A 48 -6.94 6.55 -7.41
CA ALA A 48 -6.73 7.58 -8.42
C ALA A 48 -5.26 7.61 -8.90
N GLY A 49 -5.06 7.56 -10.22
CA GLY A 49 -3.74 7.60 -10.85
C GLY A 49 -2.89 6.36 -10.61
N ASP A 50 -3.50 5.23 -10.22
CA ASP A 50 -2.83 3.98 -9.81
C ASP A 50 -1.76 4.21 -8.73
N ALA A 51 -1.95 5.23 -7.89
CA ALA A 51 -0.94 5.71 -6.96
C ALA A 51 -0.68 4.73 -5.81
N ALA A 52 -1.74 4.16 -5.22
CA ALA A 52 -1.68 3.25 -4.09
C ALA A 52 -1.28 1.83 -4.53
N SER A 53 -1.86 1.29 -5.61
CA SER A 53 -1.42 0.01 -6.16
C SER A 53 0.02 0.10 -6.68
N GLY A 54 0.39 1.21 -7.32
CA GLY A 54 1.77 1.50 -7.73
C GLY A 54 2.74 1.63 -6.56
N ALA A 55 2.29 2.13 -5.39
CA ALA A 55 3.11 2.14 -4.18
C ALA A 55 3.39 0.71 -3.69
N VAL A 56 2.38 -0.15 -3.64
CA VAL A 56 2.58 -1.55 -3.24
C VAL A 56 3.44 -2.30 -4.25
N GLU A 57 3.21 -2.12 -5.56
CA GLU A 57 4.04 -2.71 -6.61
C GLU A 57 5.52 -2.24 -6.50
N HIS A 58 5.75 -0.97 -6.20
CA HIS A 58 7.10 -0.44 -5.97
C HIS A 58 7.80 -1.14 -4.81
N LEU A 59 7.09 -1.38 -3.69
CA LEU A 59 7.62 -2.13 -2.56
C LEU A 59 7.88 -3.60 -2.92
N GLU A 60 6.98 -4.24 -3.68
CA GLU A 60 7.16 -5.62 -4.16
C GLU A 60 8.45 -5.77 -4.95
N LEU A 61 8.71 -4.84 -5.88
CA LEU A 61 9.90 -4.85 -6.73
C LEU A 61 11.18 -4.45 -5.97
N THR A 62 11.09 -3.45 -5.09
CA THR A 62 12.26 -2.91 -4.38
C THR A 62 12.79 -3.88 -3.32
N TRP A 63 11.90 -4.63 -2.68
CA TRP A 63 12.25 -5.58 -1.61
C TRP A 63 12.19 -7.05 -2.03
N ASP A 64 12.08 -7.32 -3.34
CA ASP A 64 12.04 -8.68 -3.91
C ASP A 64 11.00 -9.58 -3.21
N ALA A 65 9.77 -9.06 -3.09
CA ALA A 65 8.71 -9.71 -2.35
C ALA A 65 8.34 -11.06 -2.97
N GLN A 66 8.19 -12.06 -2.11
CA GLN A 66 7.85 -13.43 -2.52
C GLN A 66 6.34 -13.66 -2.39
N PRO A 67 5.69 -14.31 -3.36
CA PRO A 67 4.28 -14.66 -3.25
C PRO A 67 3.99 -15.48 -1.99
N LEU A 68 2.93 -15.11 -1.26
CA LEU A 68 2.54 -15.73 -0.01
C LEU A 68 1.18 -16.44 -0.12
N ALA A 69 0.15 -15.72 -0.56
CA ALA A 69 -1.21 -16.24 -0.67
C ALA A 69 -1.99 -15.50 -1.77
N GLU A 70 -3.06 -16.12 -2.24
CA GLU A 70 -4.02 -15.52 -3.17
C GLU A 70 -5.43 -15.87 -2.66
N LEU A 71 -6.32 -14.88 -2.54
CA LEU A 71 -7.72 -15.12 -2.20
C LEU A 71 -8.44 -15.68 -3.42
N ASP A 72 -9.34 -16.65 -3.20
CA ASP A 72 -10.15 -17.23 -4.27
C ASP A 72 -11.02 -16.15 -4.92
N SER A 73 -10.76 -15.92 -6.20
CA SER A 73 -11.43 -14.90 -7.00
C SER A 73 -12.92 -15.15 -7.26
N GLU A 74 -13.38 -16.40 -7.28
CA GLU A 74 -14.71 -16.72 -7.84
C GLU A 74 -15.87 -16.17 -7.01
N GLU A 75 -15.70 -16.08 -5.69
CA GLU A 75 -16.77 -15.58 -4.80
C GLU A 75 -16.88 -14.06 -4.79
N TYR A 76 -15.81 -13.35 -5.15
CA TYR A 76 -15.66 -11.92 -4.88
C TYR A 76 -15.75 -11.04 -6.13
N TYR A 77 -15.42 -11.58 -7.31
CA TYR A 77 -15.33 -10.79 -8.54
C TYR A 77 -16.46 -11.09 -9.53
N ASP A 78 -17.02 -10.03 -10.11
CA ASP A 78 -17.86 -10.12 -11.30
C ASP A 78 -16.95 -10.11 -12.54
N TYR A 79 -16.78 -11.26 -13.19
CA TYR A 79 -15.93 -11.38 -14.38
C TYR A 79 -16.43 -10.66 -15.63
N GLN A 80 -17.64 -10.07 -15.61
CA GLN A 80 -18.07 -9.15 -16.66
C GLN A 80 -17.53 -7.74 -16.47
N VAL A 81 -17.29 -7.35 -15.20
CA VAL A 81 -16.66 -6.09 -14.81
C VAL A 81 -15.14 -6.25 -14.84
N ASN A 82 -14.61 -7.23 -14.11
CA ASN A 82 -13.19 -7.52 -13.98
C ASN A 82 -12.83 -8.75 -14.82
N ARG A 83 -12.57 -8.54 -16.11
CA ARG A 83 -12.34 -9.64 -17.05
C ARG A 83 -10.98 -10.30 -16.83
N PRO A 84 -10.90 -11.66 -16.84
CA PRO A 84 -9.63 -12.35 -16.92
C PRO A 84 -8.85 -11.96 -18.18
N THR A 85 -7.53 -11.90 -18.07
CA THR A 85 -6.66 -11.54 -19.18
C THR A 85 -5.91 -12.77 -19.72
N VAL A 86 -5.55 -12.73 -21.00
CA VAL A 86 -4.75 -13.79 -21.61
C VAL A 86 -3.29 -13.38 -21.58
N ARG A 87 -2.44 -14.19 -20.95
CA ARG A 87 -0.98 -14.06 -20.97
C ARG A 87 -0.40 -15.08 -21.92
N GLN A 88 0.49 -14.65 -22.82
CA GLN A 88 1.25 -15.58 -23.67
C GLN A 88 2.57 -15.95 -22.98
N VAL A 89 2.86 -17.24 -22.94
CA VAL A 89 4.12 -17.81 -22.47
C VAL A 89 4.82 -18.42 -23.66
N ASP A 90 6.02 -17.91 -23.95
CA ASP A 90 6.90 -18.34 -25.05
C ASP A 90 6.23 -18.37 -26.44
N GLY A 91 5.21 -17.54 -26.65
CA GLY A 91 4.47 -17.43 -27.91
C GLY A 91 3.64 -18.67 -28.31
N VAL A 92 3.56 -19.69 -27.45
CA VAL A 92 2.88 -20.96 -27.74
C VAL A 92 1.82 -21.29 -26.70
N THR A 93 2.12 -21.11 -25.41
CA THR A 93 1.20 -21.45 -24.33
C THR A 93 0.41 -20.22 -23.92
N ARG A 94 -0.91 -20.37 -23.75
CA ARG A 94 -1.79 -19.33 -23.24
C ARG A 94 -2.13 -19.67 -21.80
N GLU A 95 -1.90 -18.72 -20.91
CA GLU A 95 -2.39 -18.74 -19.55
C GLU A 95 -3.53 -17.73 -19.41
N ILE A 96 -4.55 -18.09 -18.63
CA ILE A 96 -5.60 -17.17 -18.23
C ILE A 96 -5.24 -16.65 -16.84
N VAL A 97 -5.06 -15.34 -16.73
CA VAL A 97 -4.81 -14.66 -15.45
C VAL A 97 -6.14 -14.12 -14.95
N TRP A 98 -6.58 -14.66 -13.82
CA TRP A 98 -7.81 -14.25 -13.14
C TRP A 98 -7.54 -13.01 -12.27
N PRO A 99 -8.53 -12.09 -12.14
CA PRO A 99 -8.43 -11.01 -11.17
C PRO A 99 -8.41 -11.63 -9.76
N ALA A 100 -7.51 -11.18 -8.91
CA ALA A 100 -7.38 -11.73 -7.56
C ALA A 100 -6.82 -10.67 -6.59
N THR A 101 -7.00 -10.92 -5.30
CA THR A 101 -6.25 -10.23 -4.24
C THR A 101 -5.11 -11.13 -3.81
N ARG A 102 -3.88 -10.62 -3.93
CA ARG A 102 -2.65 -11.35 -3.65
C ARG A 102 -1.95 -10.77 -2.44
N LEU A 103 -1.33 -11.66 -1.68
CA LEU A 103 -0.42 -11.33 -0.60
C LEU A 103 0.99 -11.78 -1.02
N SER A 104 1.96 -10.91 -0.82
CA SER A 104 3.39 -11.20 -0.92
C SER A 104 4.07 -10.81 0.38
N VAL A 105 5.27 -11.35 0.63
CA VAL A 105 6.04 -11.08 1.85
C VAL A 105 7.46 -10.70 1.50
N CYS A 106 8.01 -9.73 2.23
CA CYS A 106 9.39 -9.30 2.09
C CYS A 106 9.98 -8.93 3.46
N SER A 107 11.30 -8.87 3.51
CA SER A 107 12.05 -8.45 4.68
C SER A 107 12.96 -7.29 4.28
N PRO A 108 12.54 -6.03 4.48
CA PRO A 108 13.33 -4.87 4.06
C PRO A 108 14.75 -4.92 4.65
N PRO A 109 15.80 -4.57 3.87
CA PRO A 109 17.17 -4.60 4.37
C PRO A 109 17.36 -3.72 5.61
N GLY A 110 17.93 -4.29 6.68
CA GLY A 110 18.15 -3.56 7.94
C GLY A 110 16.92 -3.45 8.85
N SER A 111 15.79 -4.05 8.45
CA SER A 111 14.57 -4.12 9.25
C SER A 111 14.56 -5.32 10.21
N GLU A 112 14.06 -5.08 11.42
CA GLU A 112 13.67 -6.13 12.37
C GLU A 112 12.25 -6.68 12.09
N ARG A 113 11.53 -6.06 11.15
CA ARG A 113 10.15 -6.37 10.76
C ARG A 113 10.07 -7.00 9.38
N ASP A 114 9.18 -7.96 9.24
CA ASP A 114 8.72 -8.44 7.94
C ASP A 114 7.52 -7.60 7.47
N VAL A 115 7.37 -7.47 6.15
CA VAL A 115 6.27 -6.70 5.54
C VAL A 115 5.46 -7.62 4.65
N VAL A 116 4.16 -7.68 4.93
CA VAL A 116 3.18 -8.37 4.09
C VAL A 116 2.51 -7.34 3.19
N LEU A 117 2.65 -7.51 1.89
CA LEU A 117 2.09 -6.61 0.88
C LEU A 117 0.82 -7.23 0.33
N LEU A 118 -0.29 -6.52 0.41
CA LEU A 118 -1.57 -6.92 -0.17
C LEU A 118 -1.90 -6.01 -1.34
N ARG A 119 -2.10 -6.62 -2.51
CA ARG A 119 -2.51 -5.91 -3.72
C ARG A 119 -3.57 -6.69 -4.48
N GLY A 120 -4.60 -6.00 -4.93
CA GLY A 120 -5.65 -6.62 -5.72
C GLY A 120 -6.65 -5.62 -6.24
N ILE A 121 -7.59 -6.10 -7.05
CA ILE A 121 -8.73 -5.30 -7.48
C ILE A 121 -9.76 -5.28 -6.35
N GLU A 122 -10.44 -4.14 -6.15
CA GLU A 122 -11.58 -4.08 -5.25
C GLU A 122 -12.63 -5.17 -5.60
N PRO A 123 -13.04 -6.01 -4.64
CA PRO A 123 -14.05 -7.05 -4.89
C PRO A 123 -15.38 -6.41 -5.28
N ASN A 124 -16.19 -7.08 -6.12
CA ASN A 124 -17.49 -6.55 -6.53
C ASN A 124 -18.61 -6.89 -5.54
N MET A 125 -18.45 -7.98 -4.79
CA MET A 125 -19.48 -8.51 -3.91
C MET A 125 -18.88 -9.15 -2.65
N ARG A 126 -19.75 -9.49 -1.69
CA ARG A 126 -19.41 -10.20 -0.44
C ARG A 126 -18.30 -9.56 0.41
N TRP A 127 -18.20 -8.22 0.42
CA TRP A 127 -17.17 -7.49 1.17
C TRP A 127 -17.02 -7.89 2.65
N ARG A 128 -18.11 -8.30 3.31
CA ARG A 128 -18.05 -8.81 4.69
C ARG A 128 -17.23 -10.08 4.79
N SER A 129 -17.56 -11.10 3.98
CA SER A 129 -16.82 -12.37 3.94
C SER A 129 -15.39 -12.17 3.43
N PHE A 130 -15.21 -11.30 2.43
CA PHE A 130 -13.87 -10.94 1.96
C PHE A 130 -12.99 -10.36 3.09
N CYS A 131 -13.54 -9.47 3.92
CA CYS A 131 -12.80 -8.94 5.06
C CYS A 131 -12.61 -9.98 6.17
N GLU A 132 -13.55 -10.91 6.36
CA GLU A 132 -13.40 -12.04 7.31
C GLU A 132 -12.22 -12.93 6.89
N ASP A 133 -12.13 -13.31 5.61
CA ASP A 133 -11.02 -14.10 5.06
C ASP A 133 -9.66 -13.37 5.22
N LEU A 134 -9.64 -12.05 4.97
CA LEU A 134 -8.43 -11.25 5.20
C LEU A 134 -8.05 -11.18 6.68
N LEU A 135 -9.04 -11.07 7.59
CA LEU A 135 -8.79 -11.08 9.02
C LEU A 135 -8.24 -12.43 9.50
N GLU A 136 -8.68 -13.55 8.92
CA GLU A 136 -8.10 -14.86 9.20
C GLU A 136 -6.62 -14.93 8.80
N LEU A 137 -6.26 -14.38 7.64
CA LEU A 137 -4.86 -14.29 7.21
C LEU A 137 -4.03 -13.35 8.11
N ILE A 138 -4.60 -12.20 8.50
CA ILE A 138 -3.98 -11.24 9.42
C ILE A 138 -3.67 -11.89 10.77
N ASP A 139 -4.60 -12.69 11.31
CA ASP A 139 -4.42 -13.42 12.57
C ASP A 139 -3.38 -14.54 12.44
N GLN A 140 -3.46 -15.35 11.38
CA GLN A 140 -2.52 -16.45 11.14
C GLN A 140 -1.07 -15.99 10.94
N LEU A 141 -0.89 -14.81 10.33
CA LEU A 141 0.43 -14.20 10.10
C LEU A 141 0.90 -13.32 11.27
N GLU A 142 0.11 -13.21 12.34
CA GLU A 142 0.38 -12.37 13.51
C GLU A 142 0.67 -10.90 13.16
N ILE A 143 -0.05 -10.33 12.19
CA ILE A 143 0.12 -8.95 11.73
C ILE A 143 -0.15 -7.97 12.89
N SER A 144 0.85 -7.16 13.22
CA SER A 144 0.79 -6.22 14.34
C SER A 144 0.14 -4.89 13.98
N THR A 145 0.16 -4.50 12.71
CA THR A 145 -0.48 -3.28 12.18
C THR A 145 -0.82 -3.43 10.70
N VAL A 146 -1.96 -2.87 10.28
CA VAL A 146 -2.40 -2.80 8.88
C VAL A 146 -2.36 -1.34 8.40
N VAL A 147 -1.67 -1.09 7.29
CA VAL A 147 -1.59 0.19 6.59
C VAL A 147 -2.34 0.08 5.28
N ILE A 148 -3.40 0.86 5.10
CA ILE A 148 -4.24 0.82 3.91
C ILE A 148 -3.99 2.08 3.08
N LEU A 149 -3.55 1.90 1.85
CA LEU A 149 -3.25 2.99 0.93
C LEU A 149 -4.43 3.19 -0.04
N GLY A 150 -4.72 4.45 -0.33
CA GLY A 150 -5.68 4.86 -1.33
C GLY A 150 -5.31 6.18 -1.96
N ALA A 151 -5.97 6.51 -3.05
CA ALA A 151 -5.87 7.79 -3.72
C ALA A 151 -7.24 8.20 -4.28
N LEU A 152 -7.53 9.49 -4.24
CA LEU A 152 -8.80 10.04 -4.70
C LEU A 152 -8.57 11.27 -5.57
N LEU A 153 -9.53 11.57 -6.45
CA LEU A 153 -9.52 12.80 -7.23
C LEU A 153 -10.00 13.97 -6.35
N ALA A 154 -9.24 15.06 -6.35
CA ALA A 154 -9.47 16.23 -5.52
C ALA A 154 -9.19 17.56 -6.24
N ASP A 155 -9.63 18.64 -5.61
CA ASP A 155 -9.33 20.03 -5.99
C ASP A 155 -7.98 20.45 -5.42
N THR A 156 -6.90 19.90 -5.99
CA THR A 156 -5.52 20.19 -5.58
C THR A 156 -4.65 20.52 -6.81
N PRO A 157 -3.71 21.48 -6.71
CA PRO A 157 -2.84 21.83 -7.82
C PRO A 157 -1.68 20.83 -7.95
N HIS A 158 -1.39 20.38 -9.18
CA HIS A 158 -0.28 19.47 -9.47
C HIS A 158 1.11 20.08 -9.18
N THR A 159 1.19 21.41 -9.01
CA THR A 159 2.40 22.21 -8.76
C THR A 159 2.78 22.34 -7.28
N ARG A 160 2.00 21.76 -6.36
CA ARG A 160 2.28 21.75 -4.90
C ARG A 160 2.50 20.32 -4.39
N PRO A 161 3.04 20.13 -3.17
CA PRO A 161 3.14 18.79 -2.57
C PRO A 161 1.77 18.10 -2.52
N VAL A 162 1.74 16.78 -2.70
CA VAL A 162 0.49 16.00 -2.69
C VAL A 162 -0.07 15.95 -1.26
N PRO A 163 -1.27 16.48 -1.01
CA PRO A 163 -1.91 16.33 0.29
C PRO A 163 -2.23 14.86 0.56
N VAL A 164 -1.86 14.38 1.75
CA VAL A 164 -2.23 13.04 2.22
C VAL A 164 -3.05 13.16 3.48
N THR A 165 -4.29 12.69 3.41
CA THR A 165 -5.22 12.63 4.55
C THR A 165 -5.40 11.19 4.99
N GLY A 166 -6.10 10.94 6.09
CA GLY A 166 -6.27 9.57 6.54
C GLY A 166 -7.10 9.43 7.80
N SER A 167 -7.20 8.19 8.28
CA SER A 167 -7.85 7.87 9.54
C SER A 167 -7.07 6.79 10.27
N ALA A 168 -7.19 6.77 11.60
CA ALA A 168 -6.49 5.83 12.45
C ALA A 168 -7.43 5.18 13.47
N TYR A 169 -7.00 4.04 14.01
CA TYR A 169 -7.71 3.27 15.02
C TYR A 169 -7.82 3.96 16.39
N SER A 170 -7.06 5.03 16.64
CA SER A 170 -7.13 5.84 17.87
C SER A 170 -6.70 7.29 17.63
N SER A 171 -7.07 8.19 18.54
CA SER A 171 -6.63 9.60 18.50
C SER A 171 -5.12 9.75 18.67
N GLU A 172 -4.51 8.93 19.52
CA GLU A 172 -3.05 8.89 19.72
C GLU A 172 -2.33 8.45 18.44
N ALA A 173 -2.86 7.44 17.74
CA ALA A 173 -2.32 7.02 16.46
C ALA A 173 -2.48 8.10 15.38
N ALA A 174 -3.62 8.80 15.37
CA ALA A 174 -3.84 9.93 14.46
C ALA A 174 -2.81 11.05 14.70
N GLU A 175 -2.52 11.39 15.95
CA GLU A 175 -1.47 12.36 16.30
C GLU A 175 -0.08 11.87 15.90
N ARG A 176 0.25 10.61 16.22
CA ARG A 176 1.55 9.99 15.88
C ARG A 176 1.83 10.04 14.39
N PHE A 177 0.85 9.74 13.55
CA PHE A 177 0.98 9.72 12.09
C PHE A 177 0.62 11.05 11.44
N LYS A 178 0.40 12.12 12.24
CA LYS A 178 0.06 13.48 11.77
C LYS A 178 -1.13 13.47 10.80
N LEU A 179 -2.13 12.66 11.11
CA LEU A 179 -3.35 12.53 10.32
C LEU A 179 -4.33 13.63 10.71
N GLU A 180 -4.77 14.40 9.72
CA GLU A 180 -5.89 15.32 9.90
C GLU A 180 -7.17 14.52 10.14
N GLN A 181 -7.90 14.86 11.20
CA GLN A 181 -9.18 14.19 11.49
C GLN A 181 -10.21 14.53 10.42
N THR A 182 -10.49 13.55 9.55
CA THR A 182 -11.62 13.64 8.62
C THR A 182 -12.96 13.53 9.37
N ARG A 183 -13.91 14.38 9.02
CA ARG A 183 -15.32 14.31 9.47
C ARG A 183 -16.25 13.83 8.37
N TYR A 184 -15.69 13.18 7.35
CA TYR A 184 -16.43 12.72 6.19
C TYR A 184 -17.51 11.70 6.57
N GLU A 185 -18.70 11.89 6.01
CA GLU A 185 -19.81 10.94 6.06
C GLU A 185 -20.34 10.76 4.63
N GLY A 186 -20.30 9.53 4.12
CA GLY A 186 -20.71 9.23 2.74
C GLY A 186 -20.35 7.81 2.32
N PRO A 187 -20.47 7.51 1.01
CA PRO A 187 -20.04 6.22 0.46
C PRO A 187 -18.57 5.92 0.77
N THR A 188 -18.25 4.64 0.96
CA THR A 188 -16.90 4.12 1.16
C THR A 188 -16.66 2.93 0.22
N GLY A 189 -15.40 2.69 -0.11
CA GLY A 189 -14.95 1.47 -0.78
C GLY A 189 -14.47 0.40 0.19
N ILE A 190 -13.90 -0.67 -0.36
CA ILE A 190 -13.36 -1.81 0.39
C ILE A 190 -12.28 -1.40 1.40
N THR A 191 -11.50 -0.37 1.10
CA THR A 191 -10.45 0.16 1.99
C THR A 191 -11.00 0.58 3.35
N GLY A 192 -12.10 1.35 3.36
CA GLY A 192 -12.75 1.77 4.59
C GLY A 192 -13.47 0.63 5.31
N VAL A 193 -14.00 -0.35 4.56
CA VAL A 193 -14.64 -1.54 5.16
C VAL A 193 -13.61 -2.45 5.82
N LEU A 194 -12.46 -2.69 5.18
CA LEU A 194 -11.35 -3.45 5.76
C LEU A 194 -10.79 -2.74 7.00
N GLN A 195 -10.66 -1.41 6.96
CA GLN A 195 -10.22 -0.65 8.12
C GLN A 195 -11.18 -0.81 9.31
N ASP A 196 -12.50 -0.64 9.10
CA ASP A 196 -13.52 -0.84 10.14
C ASP A 196 -13.49 -2.28 10.68
N ALA A 197 -13.32 -3.27 9.79
CA ALA A 197 -13.21 -4.67 10.18
C ALA A 197 -11.98 -4.94 11.07
N CYS A 198 -10.80 -4.42 10.70
CA CYS A 198 -9.58 -4.53 11.50
C CYS A 198 -9.75 -3.90 12.88
N VAL A 199 -10.25 -2.66 12.95
CA VAL A 199 -10.45 -1.94 14.22
C VAL A 199 -11.43 -2.68 15.13
N ARG A 200 -12.53 -3.23 14.58
CA ARG A 200 -13.49 -4.02 15.35
C ARG A 200 -12.92 -5.34 15.86
N ALA A 201 -12.01 -5.95 15.09
CA ALA A 201 -11.29 -7.15 15.49
C ALA A 201 -10.16 -6.86 16.50
N GLY A 202 -9.86 -5.59 16.78
CA GLY A 202 -8.78 -5.17 17.67
C GLY A 202 -7.40 -5.11 17.01
N VAL A 203 -7.34 -5.22 15.68
CA VAL A 203 -6.12 -5.08 14.89
C VAL A 203 -5.87 -3.59 14.62
N PRO A 204 -4.72 -3.03 15.02
CA PRO A 204 -4.36 -1.64 14.70
C PRO A 204 -4.37 -1.41 13.19
N ALA A 205 -5.18 -0.46 12.72
CA ALA A 205 -5.29 -0.13 11.30
C ALA A 205 -5.31 1.38 11.04
N VAL A 206 -4.51 1.80 10.06
CA VAL A 206 -4.44 3.19 9.58
C VAL A 206 -4.65 3.23 8.08
N SER A 207 -5.26 4.29 7.58
CA SER A 207 -5.40 4.52 6.14
C SER A 207 -4.84 5.87 5.72
N PHE A 208 -4.21 5.90 4.54
CA PHE A 208 -3.66 7.10 3.93
C PHE A 208 -4.25 7.29 2.53
N TRP A 209 -4.67 8.51 2.23
CA TRP A 209 -5.33 8.90 1.00
C TRP A 209 -4.61 10.07 0.33
N ALA A 210 -3.97 9.80 -0.80
CA ALA A 210 -3.35 10.84 -1.62
C ALA A 210 -4.40 11.58 -2.46
N ALA A 211 -4.37 12.91 -2.41
CA ALA A 211 -5.21 13.77 -3.22
C ALA A 211 -4.57 13.98 -4.60
N VAL A 212 -5.16 13.38 -5.63
CA VAL A 212 -4.74 13.50 -7.03
C VAL A 212 -5.54 14.59 -7.72
N PRO A 213 -4.92 15.51 -8.48
CA PRO A 213 -5.64 16.53 -9.23
C PRO A 213 -6.65 15.91 -10.21
N HIS A 214 -7.94 16.24 -10.07
CA HIS A 214 -9.01 15.65 -10.90
C HIS A 214 -8.88 15.93 -12.41
N TYR A 215 -8.22 17.02 -12.80
CA TYR A 215 -7.94 17.35 -14.20
C TYR A 215 -6.77 16.55 -14.81
N VAL A 216 -6.04 15.78 -13.99
CA VAL A 216 -5.04 14.80 -14.43
C VAL A 216 -5.26 13.48 -13.71
N SER A 217 -6.28 12.76 -14.16
CA SER A 217 -6.70 11.48 -13.58
C SER A 217 -6.11 10.25 -14.27
N GLN A 218 -5.39 10.43 -15.39
CA GLN A 218 -4.80 9.31 -16.12
C GLN A 218 -3.61 8.74 -15.36
N PRO A 219 -3.57 7.42 -15.09
CA PRO A 219 -2.41 6.78 -14.51
C PRO A 219 -1.24 6.72 -15.51
N PRO A 220 0.02 6.65 -15.02
CA PRO A 220 0.41 6.64 -13.61
C PRO A 220 0.57 8.06 -13.01
N ASN A 221 0.45 8.18 -11.68
CA ASN A 221 0.80 9.38 -10.92
C ASN A 221 1.96 9.10 -9.94
N PRO A 222 3.23 9.17 -10.39
CA PRO A 222 4.40 8.88 -9.55
C PRO A 222 4.53 9.83 -8.35
N LYS A 223 4.06 11.08 -8.49
CA LYS A 223 4.12 12.07 -7.41
C LYS A 223 3.23 11.67 -6.24
N ALA A 224 2.03 11.16 -6.51
CA ALA A 224 1.13 10.63 -5.48
C ALA A 224 1.64 9.32 -4.88
N THR A 225 2.24 8.44 -5.71
CA THR A 225 2.92 7.22 -5.23
C THR A 225 4.02 7.54 -4.22
N ILE A 226 4.91 8.49 -4.52
CA ILE A 226 5.97 8.92 -3.58
C ILE A 226 5.37 9.40 -2.25
N ALA A 227 4.31 10.22 -2.30
CA ALA A 227 3.68 10.74 -1.10
C ALA A 227 3.09 9.63 -0.21
N LEU A 228 2.54 8.56 -0.81
CA LEU A 228 2.07 7.39 -0.08
C LEU A 228 3.22 6.55 0.49
N LEU A 229 4.29 6.34 -0.29
CA LEU A 229 5.49 5.63 0.17
C LEU A 229 6.12 6.31 1.38
N GLN A 230 6.19 7.64 1.40
CA GLN A 230 6.66 8.41 2.56
C GLN A 230 5.81 8.17 3.81
N ARG A 231 4.49 7.96 3.66
CA ARG A 231 3.65 7.57 4.80
C ARG A 231 3.91 6.15 5.25
N VAL A 232 4.21 5.24 4.33
CA VAL A 232 4.63 3.87 4.68
C VAL A 232 5.95 3.91 5.46
N GLU A 233 6.92 4.73 5.06
CA GLU A 233 8.16 4.97 5.81
C GLU A 233 7.87 5.44 7.25
N ASP A 234 6.98 6.43 7.43
CA ASP A 234 6.58 6.95 8.74
C ASP A 234 5.99 5.85 9.65
N VAL A 235 5.26 4.88 9.09
CA VAL A 235 4.67 3.78 9.87
C VAL A 235 5.67 2.66 10.16
N LEU A 236 6.47 2.28 9.16
CA LEU A 236 7.42 1.19 9.26
C LEU A 236 8.67 1.56 10.04
N ASP A 237 9.00 2.86 10.11
CA ASP A 237 10.28 3.39 10.61
C ASP A 237 11.48 2.81 9.85
N ILE A 238 11.31 2.66 8.53
CA ILE A 238 12.30 2.10 7.59
C ILE A 238 12.32 3.00 6.36
N GLU A 239 13.52 3.30 5.85
CA GLU A 239 13.71 4.01 4.58
C GLU A 239 13.22 3.13 3.42
N VAL A 240 12.37 3.70 2.57
CA VAL A 240 11.88 3.08 1.33
C VAL A 240 12.67 3.68 0.17
N PRO A 241 13.54 2.88 -0.51
CA PRO A 241 14.26 3.39 -1.66
C PRO A 241 13.30 3.79 -2.78
N LEU A 242 13.24 5.08 -3.14
CA LEU A 242 12.31 5.59 -4.16
C LEU A 242 12.76 5.31 -5.60
N GLY A 243 14.01 4.91 -5.82
CA GLY A 243 14.55 4.61 -7.14
C GLY A 243 14.38 5.77 -8.13
N GLU A 244 13.79 5.49 -9.29
CA GLU A 244 13.56 6.46 -10.37
C GLU A 244 12.27 7.29 -10.18
N LEU A 245 11.45 7.00 -9.17
CA LEU A 245 10.18 7.71 -8.95
C LEU A 245 10.33 9.24 -8.89
N PRO A 246 11.36 9.83 -8.22
CA PRO A 246 11.52 11.28 -8.20
C PRO A 246 11.71 11.89 -9.61
N SER A 247 12.53 11.26 -10.46
CA SER A 247 12.70 11.73 -11.85
C SER A 247 11.40 11.59 -12.63
N GLN A 248 10.67 10.48 -12.46
CA GLN A 248 9.38 10.29 -13.10
C GLN A 248 8.32 11.30 -12.63
N ALA A 249 8.36 11.71 -11.36
CA ALA A 249 7.49 12.73 -10.81
C ALA A 249 7.79 14.13 -11.36
N ASP A 250 9.07 14.46 -11.56
CA ASP A 250 9.49 15.71 -12.20
C ASP A 250 9.02 15.74 -13.67
N ASP A 251 9.31 14.69 -14.45
CA ASP A 251 8.88 14.55 -15.85
C ASP A 251 7.34 14.63 -15.98
N TRP A 252 6.63 13.96 -15.08
CA TRP A 252 5.16 14.00 -15.02
C TRP A 252 4.66 15.41 -14.74
N GLN A 253 5.26 16.11 -13.77
CA GLN A 253 4.84 17.46 -13.40
C GLN A 253 5.05 18.45 -14.55
N GLU A 254 6.19 18.36 -15.25
CA GLU A 254 6.47 19.18 -16.43
C GLU A 254 5.46 18.93 -17.56
N ALA A 255 5.17 17.67 -17.87
CA ALA A 255 4.20 17.30 -18.90
C ALA A 255 2.79 17.81 -18.57
N VAL A 256 2.37 17.73 -17.30
CA VAL A 256 1.10 18.30 -16.86
C VAL A 256 1.10 19.82 -16.97
N THR A 257 2.17 20.49 -16.54
CA THR A 257 2.28 21.95 -16.63
C THR A 257 2.15 22.41 -18.09
N GLU A 258 2.84 21.75 -19.03
CA GLU A 258 2.72 22.05 -20.47
C GLU A 258 1.28 21.87 -20.97
N MET A 259 0.65 20.74 -20.65
CA MET A 259 -0.75 20.48 -21.04
C MET A 259 -1.73 21.53 -20.49
N THR A 260 -1.54 21.97 -19.24
CA THR A 260 -2.40 22.99 -18.63
C THR A 260 -2.12 24.40 -19.12
N ALA A 261 -0.92 24.68 -19.66
CA ALA A 261 -0.56 25.99 -20.20
C ALA A 261 -1.23 26.28 -21.54
N ASP A 262 -1.57 25.23 -22.30
CA ASP A 262 -2.29 25.34 -23.57
C ASP A 262 -3.79 25.67 -23.40
N ASP A 263 -4.33 25.53 -22.18
CA ASP A 263 -5.73 25.81 -21.83
C ASP A 263 -5.82 26.90 -20.75
N GLU A 264 -6.19 28.11 -21.16
CA GLU A 264 -6.28 29.29 -20.27
C GLU A 264 -7.29 29.06 -19.11
N GLU A 265 -8.39 28.34 -19.34
CA GLU A 265 -9.38 28.06 -18.29
C GLU A 265 -8.81 27.13 -17.22
N ILE A 266 -8.12 26.07 -17.65
CA ILE A 266 -7.44 25.15 -16.71
C ILE A 266 -6.30 25.86 -16.00
N GLY A 267 -5.51 26.66 -16.71
CA GLY A 267 -4.42 27.45 -16.12
C GLY A 267 -4.92 28.41 -15.04
N ASP A 268 -6.01 29.13 -15.29
CA ASP A 268 -6.64 30.02 -14.31
C ASP A 268 -7.16 29.24 -13.10
N TYR A 269 -7.77 28.10 -13.35
CA TYR A 269 -8.27 27.23 -12.30
C TYR A 269 -7.14 26.68 -11.40
N VAL A 270 -6.04 26.20 -11.99
CA VAL A 270 -4.85 25.75 -11.24
C VAL A 270 -4.32 26.86 -10.35
N ARG A 271 -4.18 28.08 -10.86
CA ARG A 271 -3.73 29.23 -10.04
C ARG A 271 -4.67 29.52 -8.88
N SER A 272 -5.98 29.39 -9.08
CA SER A 272 -6.95 29.56 -7.99
C SER A 272 -6.81 28.48 -6.90
N LEU A 273 -6.46 27.26 -7.27
CA LEU A 273 -6.18 26.17 -6.34
C LEU A 273 -4.89 26.42 -5.55
N GLU A 274 -3.85 26.93 -6.22
CA GLU A 274 -2.59 27.33 -5.58
C GLU A 274 -2.82 28.43 -4.54
N GLU A 275 -3.51 29.51 -4.91
CA GLU A 275 -3.80 30.62 -4.00
C GLU A 275 -4.56 30.17 -2.75
N ARG A 276 -5.53 29.25 -2.91
CA ARG A 276 -6.30 28.69 -1.80
C ARG A 276 -5.44 27.80 -0.89
N GLY A 277 -4.66 26.90 -1.47
CA GLY A 277 -3.80 25.98 -0.72
C GLY A 277 -2.64 26.68 0.02
N ASP A 278 -2.02 27.67 -0.63
CA ASP A 278 -0.93 28.46 -0.04
C ASP A 278 -1.45 29.28 1.16
N ALA A 279 -2.64 29.88 1.05
CA ALA A 279 -3.28 30.61 2.14
C ALA A 279 -3.61 29.71 3.34
N GLU A 280 -4.09 28.48 3.10
CA GLU A 280 -4.35 27.50 4.17
C GLU A 280 -3.06 27.08 4.88
N THR A 281 -1.98 26.88 4.12
CA THR A 281 -0.65 26.51 4.65
C THR A 281 -0.07 27.62 5.52
N ASP A 282 -0.13 28.88 5.06
CA ASP A 282 0.34 30.04 5.82
C ASP A 282 -0.38 30.19 7.17
N ILE A 283 -1.70 29.95 7.19
CA ILE A 283 -2.50 29.97 8.42
C ILE A 283 -2.08 28.82 9.35
N SER A 284 -1.94 27.61 8.81
CA SER A 284 -1.52 26.43 9.59
C SER A 284 -0.14 26.64 10.21
N GLU A 285 0.84 27.10 9.44
CA GLU A 285 2.18 27.43 9.95
C GLU A 285 2.15 28.50 11.03
N ALA A 286 1.33 29.54 10.89
CA ALA A 286 1.18 30.58 11.89
C ALA A 286 0.62 30.01 13.21
N ILE A 287 -0.35 29.10 13.13
CA ILE A 287 -0.92 28.40 14.30
C ILE A 287 0.12 27.48 14.93
N SER A 288 0.84 26.67 14.15
CA SER A 288 1.88 25.77 14.66
C SER A 288 3.05 26.51 15.32
N LYS A 289 3.45 27.68 14.80
CA LYS A 289 4.47 28.52 15.45
C LYS A 289 4.01 29.05 16.82
N ILE A 290 2.74 29.43 16.93
CA ILE A 290 2.15 29.86 18.23
C ILE A 290 2.13 28.70 19.23
N ASP A 291 1.77 27.50 18.79
CA ASP A 291 1.77 26.30 19.65
C ASP A 291 3.20 25.86 20.03
N GLY A 292 4.15 25.93 19.08
CA GLY A 292 5.57 25.69 19.31
C GLY A 292 6.18 26.66 20.34
N ASP A 293 5.84 27.95 20.27
CA ASP A 293 6.26 28.95 21.25
C ASP A 293 5.65 28.67 22.65
N ALA A 294 4.41 28.21 22.71
CA ALA A 294 3.76 27.82 23.95
C ALA A 294 4.41 26.56 24.56
N LEU A 295 4.72 25.56 23.75
CA LEU A 295 5.42 24.33 24.14
C LEU A 295 6.85 24.61 24.59
N ALA A 296 7.58 25.49 23.87
CA ALA A 296 8.91 25.94 24.25
C ALA A 296 8.89 26.73 25.57
N ALA A 297 7.88 27.58 25.79
CA ALA A 297 7.70 28.30 27.05
C ALA A 297 7.39 27.37 28.23
N GLU A 298 6.60 26.31 28.03
CA GLU A 298 6.39 25.25 29.04
C GLU A 298 7.66 24.44 29.30
N PHE A 299 8.42 24.11 28.25
CA PHE A 299 9.69 23.38 28.35
C PHE A 299 10.75 24.21 29.09
N GLU A 300 10.87 25.51 28.82
CA GLU A 300 11.72 26.42 29.59
C GLU A 300 11.26 26.54 31.05
N ARG A 301 9.94 26.54 31.30
CA ARG A 301 9.36 26.56 32.66
C ARG A 301 9.64 25.26 33.41
N TYR A 302 9.67 24.13 32.69
CA TYR A 302 10.05 22.82 33.20
C TYR A 302 11.55 22.78 33.57
N LEU A 303 12.43 23.29 32.71
CA LEU A 303 13.87 23.42 32.98
C LEU A 303 14.15 24.38 34.15
N ARG A 304 13.40 25.47 34.29
CA ARG A 304 13.52 26.39 35.45
C ARG A 304 13.09 25.74 36.78
N ARG A 305 12.24 24.70 36.78
CA ARG A 305 11.85 23.95 37.99
C ARG A 305 12.89 22.91 38.41
N ARG A 306 13.74 22.44 37.49
CA ARG A 306 14.90 21.59 37.78
C ARG A 306 16.18 22.38 37.53
N GLY A 307 16.56 23.21 38.50
CA GLY A 307 17.87 23.88 38.48
C GLY A 307 19.01 22.86 38.25
N PRO A 308 20.14 23.30 37.67
CA PRO A 308 21.23 22.40 37.28
C PRO A 308 21.90 21.82 38.53
N GLY A 309 21.75 20.51 38.72
CA GLY A 309 22.53 19.76 39.71
C GLY A 309 21.74 18.69 40.45
N SER A 310 21.81 17.44 39.96
CA SER A 310 21.84 16.22 40.78
C SER A 310 21.85 14.97 39.88
N PHE A 311 23.00 14.70 39.25
CA PHE A 311 23.40 13.32 38.97
C PHE A 311 24.88 13.22 39.30
N GLY A 312 25.15 12.74 40.51
CA GLY A 312 26.48 12.43 41.00
C GLY A 312 26.39 11.20 41.90
N LEU A 313 26.76 10.06 41.30
CA LEU A 313 26.99 8.71 41.85
C LEU A 313 25.79 7.95 42.44
#